data_AF-A0AAX4JX90-F1
#
_entry.id   AF-A0AAX4JX90-F1
#
_cell.length_a   1.000
_cell.length_b   1.000
_cell.length_c   1.000
_cell.angle_alpha   90.00
_cell.angle_beta   90.00
_cell.angle_gamma   90.00
#
_symmetry.space_group_name_H-M   'P 1'
#
loop_
_entity.id
_entity.type
_entity.pdbx_description
1 polymer ?
#
loop_
_entity_poly.entity_id
_entity_poly.type
_entity_poly.pdbx_seq_one_letter_code
_entity_poly.pdbx_strand_id
1 'polypeptide(L)'
;MSEQELPEARKSTSTLLDGNHSFPPFYACYLLRSKATANSNRTYTSKHRPWEMQMIVYGKLTALQFEWAWQKPELSRHLRTYDPQSGEDSGPIFKKDIKRNLIERKLA
;
A
#
# COMPACT_ATOMS: atom_id res chain seq x y z
N MET A 1 34.99 -4.53 38.82
CA MET A 1 34.52 -5.50 37.82
C MET A 1 33.25 -4.93 37.24
N SER A 2 33.35 -4.25 36.11
CA SER A 2 32.21 -3.58 35.47
C SER A 2 31.52 -4.60 34.57
N GLU A 3 30.37 -5.11 35.03
CA GLU A 3 29.46 -5.87 34.16
C GLU A 3 28.87 -4.89 33.15
N GLN A 4 29.32 -4.98 31.91
CA GLN A 4 28.69 -4.33 30.77
C GLN A 4 27.56 -5.24 30.28
N GLU A 5 26.31 -4.84 30.51
CA GLU A 5 25.13 -5.48 29.92
C GLU A 5 25.17 -5.39 28.38
N LEU A 6 25.06 -6.54 27.72
CA LEU A 6 24.92 -6.68 26.27
C LEU A 6 23.51 -6.20 25.82
N PRO A 7 23.38 -5.54 24.65
CA PRO A 7 22.10 -4.98 24.23
C PRO A 7 21.08 -6.09 23.93
N GLU A 8 19.92 -6.05 24.59
CA GLU A 8 18.80 -6.95 24.30
C GLU A 8 18.41 -6.87 22.81
N ALA A 9 18.52 -8.00 22.12
CA ALA A 9 18.11 -8.14 20.74
C ALA A 9 16.62 -7.80 20.61
N ARG A 10 16.29 -6.74 19.86
CA ARG A 10 14.92 -6.35 19.56
C ARG A 10 14.18 -7.56 18.97
N LYS A 11 13.21 -8.10 19.73
CA LYS A 11 12.29 -9.13 19.24
C LYS A 11 11.47 -8.53 18.10
N SER A 12 11.91 -8.80 16.88
CA SER A 12 11.14 -8.49 15.68
C SER A 12 9.94 -9.42 15.64
N THR A 13 8.73 -8.87 15.60
CA THR A 13 7.49 -9.64 15.35
C THR A 13 7.38 -10.13 13.91
N SER A 14 8.41 -9.90 13.09
CA SER A 14 8.44 -10.31 11.69
C SER A 14 8.91 -11.75 11.55
N THR A 15 8.00 -12.64 11.18
CA THR A 15 8.28 -14.03 10.79
C THR A 15 9.08 -14.13 9.48
N LEU A 16 9.33 -13.01 8.79
CA LEU A 16 10.14 -12.98 7.58
C LEU A 16 11.64 -13.19 7.86
N LEU A 17 12.08 -12.93 9.09
CA LEU A 17 13.49 -13.00 9.47
C LEU A 17 13.92 -14.41 9.90
N ASP A 18 12.95 -15.28 10.20
CA ASP A 18 13.20 -16.64 10.70
C ASP A 18 13.62 -17.64 9.61
N GLY A 19 13.86 -17.17 8.38
CA GLY A 19 14.33 -17.97 7.24
C GLY A 19 13.35 -19.00 6.69
N ASN A 20 12.26 -19.27 7.42
CA ASN A 20 11.31 -20.33 7.12
C ASN A 20 10.14 -19.90 6.20
N HIS A 21 10.18 -18.66 5.69
CA HIS A 21 9.13 -18.10 4.85
C HIS A 21 9.65 -17.83 3.43
N SER A 22 9.18 -18.63 2.46
CA SER A 22 9.48 -18.44 1.04
C SER A 22 8.39 -17.58 0.39
N PHE A 23 8.79 -16.46 -0.21
CA PHE A 23 7.86 -15.63 -0.96
C PHE A 23 7.39 -16.36 -2.22
N PRO A 24 6.10 -16.25 -2.58
CA PRO A 24 5.60 -16.79 -3.84
C PRO A 24 6.42 -16.31 -5.04
N PRO A 25 6.60 -17.15 -6.08
CA PRO A 25 7.35 -16.79 -7.28
C PRO A 25 6.72 -15.61 -8.04
N PHE A 26 5.41 -15.40 -7.88
CA PHE A 26 4.68 -14.25 -8.42
C PHE A 26 3.73 -13.69 -7.36
N TYR A 27 3.84 -12.38 -7.10
CA TYR A 27 2.90 -11.62 -6.29
C TYR A 27 2.57 -10.34 -7.06
N ALA A 28 1.30 -9.97 -7.07
CA ALA A 28 0.85 -8.76 -7.72
C ALA A 28 -0.38 -8.19 -7.00
N CYS A 29 -0.42 -6.86 -6.94
CA CYS A 29 -1.62 -6.10 -6.59
C CYS A 29 -2.23 -5.54 -7.88
N TYR A 30 -3.55 -5.52 -7.94
CA TYR A 30 -4.29 -5.19 -9.15
C TYR A 30 -5.49 -4.30 -8.84
N LEU A 31 -5.88 -3.48 -9.82
CA LEU A 31 -7.06 -2.64 -9.76
C LEU A 31 -8.14 -3.20 -10.68
N LEU A 32 -9.30 -3.54 -10.11
CA LEU A 32 -10.45 -4.03 -10.86
C LEU A 32 -11.50 -2.94 -11.04
N ARG A 33 -12.04 -2.85 -12.25
CA ARG A 33 -13.23 -2.06 -12.59
C ARG A 33 -14.32 -2.96 -13.13
N SER A 34 -15.56 -2.75 -12.69
CA SER A 34 -16.70 -3.48 -13.26
C SER A 34 -17.08 -2.91 -14.63
N LYS A 35 -17.33 -3.77 -15.60
CA LYS A 35 -17.92 -3.39 -16.90
C LYS A 35 -19.46 -3.44 -16.91
N ALA A 36 -20.10 -3.82 -15.80
CA ALA A 36 -21.55 -3.91 -15.72
C ALA A 36 -22.25 -2.55 -15.83
N THR A 37 -21.53 -1.45 -15.56
CA THR A 37 -22.04 -0.08 -15.70
C THR A 37 -20.90 0.81 -16.18
N ALA A 38 -21.18 1.73 -17.11
CA ALA A 38 -20.16 2.59 -17.73
C ALA A 38 -19.33 3.38 -16.70
N ASN A 39 -20.00 3.91 -15.66
CA ASN A 39 -19.39 4.74 -14.60
C ASN A 39 -19.14 3.96 -13.30
N SER A 40 -18.80 2.67 -13.39
CA SER A 40 -18.56 1.88 -12.18
C SER A 40 -17.28 2.34 -11.48
N ASN A 41 -17.47 2.98 -10.32
CA ASN A 41 -16.40 3.37 -9.40
C ASN A 41 -16.15 2.33 -8.30
N ARG A 42 -16.82 1.18 -8.38
CA ARG A 42 -16.78 0.16 -7.33
C ARG A 42 -15.62 -0.80 -7.56
N THR A 43 -14.71 -0.81 -6.61
CA THR A 43 -13.66 -1.83 -6.47
C THR A 43 -14.25 -3.01 -5.69
N TYR A 44 -14.40 -4.15 -6.38
CA TYR A 44 -14.69 -5.47 -5.82
C TYR A 44 -16.00 -5.64 -5.02
N THR A 45 -17.00 -6.23 -5.66
CA THR A 45 -18.14 -6.87 -4.97
C THR A 45 -18.44 -8.24 -5.60
N SER A 46 -19.12 -9.14 -4.89
CA SER A 46 -19.58 -10.42 -5.47
C SER A 46 -20.48 -10.19 -6.69
N LYS A 47 -21.21 -9.07 -6.72
CA LYS A 47 -22.09 -8.59 -7.80
C LYS A 47 -21.32 -7.67 -8.77
N HIS A 48 -21.82 -7.51 -10.00
CA HIS A 48 -21.26 -6.65 -11.07
C HIS A 48 -20.07 -7.23 -11.86
N ARG A 49 -20.11 -8.52 -12.16
CA ARG A 49 -19.30 -9.14 -13.23
C ARG A 49 -19.79 -8.61 -14.60
N PRO A 50 -18.96 -8.59 -15.66
CA PRO A 50 -17.54 -8.95 -15.70
C PRO A 50 -16.62 -7.81 -15.21
N TRP A 51 -15.43 -8.17 -14.71
CA TRP A 51 -14.40 -7.21 -14.28
C TRP A 51 -13.29 -7.08 -15.32
N GLU A 52 -12.77 -5.87 -15.44
CA GLU A 52 -11.59 -5.55 -16.23
C GLU A 52 -10.47 -5.14 -15.29
N MET A 53 -9.28 -5.74 -15.46
CA MET A 53 -8.08 -5.29 -14.78
C MET A 53 -7.60 -4.00 -15.44
N GLN A 54 -7.69 -2.89 -14.72
CA GLN A 54 -7.23 -1.59 -15.21
C GLN A 54 -5.71 -1.45 -15.07
N MET A 55 -5.14 -2.05 -14.03
CA MET A 55 -3.72 -1.95 -13.72
C MET A 55 -3.26 -3.16 -12.90
N ILE A 56 -2.01 -3.56 -13.10
CA ILE A 56 -1.31 -4.58 -12.33
C ILE A 56 0.07 -4.06 -11.93
N VAL A 57 0.43 -4.25 -10.66
CA VAL A 57 1.78 -4.02 -10.14
C VAL A 57 2.27 -5.35 -9.59
N TYR A 58 3.35 -5.87 -10.16
CA TYR A 58 3.96 -7.13 -9.76
C TYR A 58 5.30 -6.89 -9.05
N GLY A 59 5.65 -7.78 -8.14
CA GLY A 59 6.89 -7.68 -7.36
C GLY A 59 6.74 -8.28 -5.96
N LYS A 60 7.86 -8.49 -5.26
CA LYS A 60 7.86 -9.13 -3.94
C LYS A 60 7.48 -8.11 -2.84
N LEU A 61 8.47 -7.42 -2.30
CA LEU A 61 8.30 -6.48 -1.18
C LEU A 61 7.69 -5.15 -1.64
N THR A 62 8.06 -4.70 -2.84
CA THR A 62 7.60 -3.43 -3.41
C THR A 62 6.11 -3.43 -3.70
N ALA A 63 5.56 -4.52 -4.23
CA ALA A 63 4.14 -4.64 -4.51
C ALA A 63 3.30 -4.61 -3.22
N LEU A 64 3.78 -5.24 -2.14
CA LEU A 64 3.11 -5.22 -0.83
C LEU A 64 3.16 -3.82 -0.18
N GLN A 65 4.32 -3.17 -0.23
CA GLN A 65 4.47 -1.79 0.24
C GLN A 65 3.56 -0.84 -0.55
N PHE A 66 3.48 -1.03 -1.86
CA PHE A 66 2.62 -0.27 -2.75
C PHE A 66 1.14 -0.52 -2.46
N GLU A 67 0.71 -1.77 -2.28
CA GLU A 67 -0.67 -2.11 -1.93
C GLU A 67 -1.13 -1.37 -0.67
N TRP A 68 -0.30 -1.39 0.39
CA TRP A 68 -0.62 -0.70 1.63
C TRP A 68 -0.67 0.82 1.44
N ALA A 69 0.33 1.40 0.78
CA ALA A 69 0.37 2.83 0.50
C ALA A 69 -0.83 3.28 -0.36
N TRP A 70 -1.29 2.42 -1.26
CA TRP A 70 -2.41 2.70 -2.15
C TRP A 70 -3.78 2.52 -1.48
N GLN A 71 -3.88 1.69 -0.44
CA GLN A 71 -5.06 1.60 0.40
C GLN A 71 -5.11 2.76 1.41
N LYS A 72 -3.98 3.18 1.96
CA LYS A 72 -3.90 4.24 3.00
C LYS A 72 -2.98 5.39 2.57
N PRO A 73 -3.35 6.13 1.52
CA PRO A 73 -2.49 7.17 0.96
C PRO A 73 -2.18 8.29 1.96
N GLU A 74 -3.10 8.56 2.91
CA GLU A 74 -2.93 9.56 3.96
C GLU A 74 -1.85 9.19 5.00
N LEU A 75 -1.58 7.89 5.17
CA LEU A 75 -0.60 7.40 6.13
C LEU A 75 0.76 7.11 5.50
N SER A 76 0.81 6.99 4.17
CA SER A 76 2.05 6.67 3.46
C SER A 76 3.02 7.84 3.49
N ARG A 77 4.26 7.58 3.93
CA ARG A 77 5.36 8.56 3.86
C ARG A 77 5.71 8.93 2.41
N HIS A 78 5.54 8.00 1.48
CA HIS A 78 5.83 8.22 0.06
C HIS A 78 4.86 9.22 -0.61
N LEU A 79 3.77 9.58 0.07
CA LEU A 79 2.75 10.51 -0.41
C LEU A 79 2.60 11.75 0.49
N ARG A 80 3.67 12.11 1.23
CA ARG A 80 3.74 13.37 1.96
C ARG A 80 4.44 14.43 1.12
N THR A 81 3.97 15.65 1.21
CA THR A 81 4.59 16.81 0.57
C THR A 81 5.51 17.50 1.55
N TYR A 82 6.68 17.90 1.08
CA TYR A 82 7.66 18.64 1.85
C TYR A 82 7.89 19.98 1.16
N ASP A 83 7.91 21.08 1.92
CA ASP A 83 8.27 22.37 1.37
C ASP A 83 9.78 22.40 1.10
N PRO A 84 10.23 22.57 -0.17
CA PRO A 84 11.64 22.59 -0.52
C PRO A 84 12.45 23.68 0.17
N GLN A 85 11.80 24.75 0.67
CA GLN A 85 12.48 25.93 1.21
C GLN A 85 12.57 25.94 2.74
N SER A 86 11.48 25.65 3.44
CA SER A 86 11.41 25.67 4.91
C SER A 86 11.75 24.34 5.56
N GLY A 87 11.70 23.27 4.78
CA GLY A 87 11.91 21.95 5.30
C GLY A 87 10.82 21.47 6.27
N GLU A 88 9.62 22.06 6.19
CA GLU A 88 8.49 21.65 7.00
C GLU A 88 7.62 20.60 6.28
N ASP A 89 7.05 19.69 7.08
CA ASP A 89 6.08 18.70 6.59
C ASP A 89 4.77 19.41 6.26
N SER A 90 4.48 19.55 4.96
CA SER A 90 3.24 20.14 4.47
C SER A 90 2.05 19.18 4.62
N GLY A 91 2.29 17.96 5.11
CA GLY A 91 1.29 16.94 5.36
C GLY A 91 1.08 15.98 4.17
N PRO A 92 0.11 15.06 4.30
CA PRO A 92 -0.20 14.10 3.23
C PRO A 92 -0.90 14.76 2.04
N ILE A 93 -0.50 14.37 0.82
CA ILE A 93 -1.12 14.81 -0.44
C ILE A 93 -2.63 14.46 -0.45
N PHE A 94 -2.97 13.31 0.09
CA PHE A 94 -4.34 12.81 0.16
C PHE A 94 -4.89 12.93 1.58
N LYS A 95 -6.00 13.66 1.71
CA LYS A 95 -6.78 13.69 2.96
C LYS A 95 -7.56 12.38 3.12
N LYS A 96 -7.75 11.96 4.37
CA LYS A 96 -8.59 10.79 4.67
C LYS A 96 -10.03 11.08 4.27
N ASP A 97 -10.55 10.36 3.27
CA ASP A 97 -11.93 10.48 2.85
C ASP A 97 -12.56 9.13 2.46
N ILE A 98 -13.88 9.14 2.28
CA ILE A 98 -14.69 7.97 1.91
C ILE A 98 -14.44 7.56 0.46
N LYS A 99 -13.90 8.47 -0.36
CA LYS A 99 -13.68 8.31 -1.80
C LYS A 99 -12.30 7.73 -2.15
N ARG A 100 -11.41 7.53 -1.17
CA ARG A 100 -10.03 7.04 -1.35
C ARG A 100 -9.88 5.75 -2.14
N ASN A 101 -10.89 4.88 -2.11
CA ASN A 101 -10.87 3.59 -2.82
C ASN A 101 -11.67 3.60 -4.12
N LEU A 102 -12.26 4.73 -4.52
CA LEU A 102 -12.93 4.86 -5.81
C LEU A 102 -11.90 4.81 -6.95
N ILE A 103 -12.32 4.21 -8.05
CA ILE A 103 -11.45 3.96 -9.21
C ILE A 103 -10.98 5.26 -9.84
N GLU A 104 -11.87 6.26 -10.00
CA GLU A 104 -11.50 7.58 -10.52
C GLU A 104 -10.31 8.19 -9.78
N ARG A 105 -10.28 8.14 -8.45
CA ARG A 105 -9.19 8.66 -7.62
C ARG A 105 -7.87 7.91 -7.77
N LYS A 106 -7.92 6.68 -8.27
CA LYS A 106 -6.76 5.79 -8.44
C LYS A 106 -6.19 5.83 -9.86
N LEU A 107 -6.95 6.40 -10.81
CA LEU A 107 -6.58 6.53 -12.22
C LEU A 107 -6.38 7.98 -12.68
N ALA A 108 -6.86 8.96 -11.90
CA ALA A 108 -6.62 10.39 -12.09
C ALA A 108 -5.27 10.80 -11.50
#